data_AF-C5NWI6-F1
#
_entry.id   AF-C5NWI6-F1
#
_cell.length_a   1.000
_cell.length_b   1.000
_cell.length_c   1.000
_cell.angle_alpha   90.00
_cell.angle_beta   90.00
_cell.angle_gamma   90.00
#
_symmetry.space_group_name_H-M   'P 1'
#
loop_
_entity.id
_entity.type
_entity.pdbx_description
1 polymer ?
#
loop_
_entity_poly.entity_id
_entity_poly.type
_entity_poly.pdbx_seq_one_letter_code
_entity_poly.pdbx_strand_id
1 'polypeptide(L)'
;MILTMRKFINIVLVLSIISLFFWVLGSNFGIIKPTNYVVNDWNGGSIIPSYYNIYFESQSISIFDNELVRNSGVYPEVPMWNLLLCVAVVFQEYFIKKTNWKTILLVVTILSTTSTTGVFVLGLIIIYKLSIKYNGLIKYIGLCIVPMVMYLLLIVWDNKSESGSVNIRFDDYRAGFLAWKDNIFFGSGFMSGLKNIEQYMDTTIRINYGYSNALFVILAQGGLLLLVLYFYPMIRILLSRRYDRDLRMSIVLIMLLISTTIFSGTYLFSFLVAVYYSYILKGDSGDSYEKNK
;
A
#
# COMPACT_ATOMS: atom_id res chain seq x y z
N MET A 1 -14.77 -15.94 -0.03
CA MET A 1 -14.08 -14.65 -0.27
C MET A 1 -14.43 -13.57 0.73
N ILE A 2 -15.67 -13.08 0.82
CA ILE A 2 -16.05 -12.03 1.79
C ILE A 2 -15.70 -12.42 3.25
N LEU A 3 -15.95 -13.67 3.63
CA LEU A 3 -15.57 -14.19 4.95
C LEU A 3 -14.05 -14.11 5.19
N THR A 4 -13.25 -14.49 4.19
CA THR A 4 -11.78 -14.41 4.25
C THR A 4 -11.30 -12.96 4.42
N MET A 5 -11.88 -12.02 3.67
CA MET A 5 -11.60 -10.59 3.82
C MET A 5 -11.96 -10.08 5.23
N ARG A 6 -13.10 -10.50 5.79
CA ARG A 6 -13.47 -10.14 7.17
C ARG A 6 -12.47 -10.68 8.19
N LYS A 7 -12.01 -11.92 8.02
CA LYS A 7 -10.99 -12.52 8.90
C LYS A 7 -9.67 -11.75 8.79
N PHE A 8 -9.23 -11.43 7.56
CA PHE A 8 -8.05 -10.59 7.33
C PHE A 8 -8.17 -9.24 8.04
N ILE A 9 -9.27 -8.50 7.83
CA ILE A 9 -9.52 -7.22 8.49
C ILE A 9 -9.46 -7.37 10.01
N ASN A 10 -10.10 -8.40 10.58
CA ASN A 10 -10.07 -8.64 12.02
C ASN A 10 -8.67 -8.89 12.57
N ILE A 11 -7.84 -9.65 11.85
CA ILE A 11 -6.43 -9.86 12.23
C ILE A 11 -5.68 -8.53 12.21
N VAL A 12 -5.81 -7.76 11.13
CA VAL A 12 -5.16 -6.45 11.02
C VAL A 12 -5.60 -5.51 12.14
N LEU A 13 -6.89 -5.51 12.51
CA LEU A 13 -7.40 -4.70 13.62
C LEU A 13 -6.79 -5.07 14.97
N VAL A 14 -6.63 -6.36 15.26
CA VAL A 14 -5.96 -6.82 16.49
C VAL A 14 -4.53 -6.29 16.50
N LEU A 15 -3.81 -6.42 15.38
CA LEU A 15 -2.46 -5.90 15.25
C LEU A 15 -2.42 -4.37 15.37
N SER A 16 -3.42 -3.64 14.84
CA SER A 16 -3.56 -2.20 14.97
C SER A 16 -3.74 -1.76 16.42
N ILE A 17 -4.55 -2.47 17.21
CA ILE A 17 -4.73 -2.18 18.64
C ILE A 17 -3.41 -2.35 19.38
N ILE A 18 -2.70 -3.45 19.15
CA ILE A 18 -1.40 -3.74 19.78
C ILE A 18 -0.37 -2.67 19.38
N SER A 19 -0.31 -2.36 18.09
CA SER A 19 0.59 -1.36 17.50
C SER A 19 0.33 0.04 18.07
N LEU A 20 -0.93 0.48 18.16
CA LEU A 20 -1.27 1.79 18.74
C LEU A 20 -0.97 1.85 20.24
N PHE A 21 -1.21 0.76 20.97
CA PHE A 21 -0.89 0.67 22.39
C PHE A 21 0.61 0.91 22.63
N PHE A 22 1.49 0.19 21.92
CA PHE A 22 2.94 0.36 22.07
C PHE A 22 3.44 1.69 21.50
N TRP A 23 2.89 2.15 20.37
CA TRP A 23 3.27 3.44 19.80
C TRP A 23 2.94 4.60 20.75
N VAL A 24 1.72 4.63 21.32
CA VAL A 24 1.33 5.71 22.24
C VAL A 24 2.09 5.61 23.57
N LEU A 25 2.03 4.45 24.24
CA LEU A 25 2.55 4.32 25.62
C LEU A 25 4.05 4.06 25.67
N GLY A 26 4.60 3.36 24.69
CA GLY A 26 6.03 3.07 24.59
C GLY A 26 6.75 4.22 23.89
N SER A 27 6.57 4.33 22.58
CA SER A 27 7.41 5.21 21.74
C SER A 27 7.22 6.70 21.96
N ASN A 28 6.00 7.16 22.25
CA ASN A 28 5.73 8.59 22.40
C ASN A 28 5.73 9.06 23.86
N PHE A 29 5.11 8.30 24.78
CA PHE A 29 5.06 8.69 26.19
C PHE A 29 6.18 8.10 27.05
N GLY A 30 6.90 7.07 26.59
CA GLY A 30 7.98 6.44 27.35
C GLY A 30 7.55 5.71 28.63
N ILE A 31 6.25 5.47 28.80
CA ILE A 31 5.68 4.78 29.97
C ILE A 31 6.13 3.31 29.98
N ILE A 32 6.13 2.68 28.81
CA ILE A 32 6.60 1.30 28.62
C ILE A 32 8.01 1.38 28.04
N LYS A 33 8.98 0.71 28.67
CA LYS A 33 10.35 0.63 28.15
C LYS A 33 10.50 -0.51 27.14
N PRO A 34 11.39 -0.39 26.14
CA PRO A 34 11.74 -1.49 25.24
C PRO A 34 12.19 -2.71 26.04
N THR A 35 11.71 -3.89 25.64
CA THR A 35 12.10 -5.16 26.28
C THR A 35 13.38 -5.73 25.70
N ASN A 36 13.65 -5.43 24.43
CA ASN A 36 14.81 -5.95 23.72
C ASN A 36 15.23 -4.97 22.61
N TYR A 37 16.37 -5.24 21.99
CA TYR A 37 16.86 -4.55 20.81
C TYR A 37 17.16 -5.57 19.72
N VAL A 38 16.80 -5.24 18.48
CA VAL A 38 16.99 -6.13 17.32
C VAL A 38 17.77 -5.43 16.23
N VAL A 39 18.57 -6.19 15.48
CA VAL A 39 19.31 -5.67 14.32
C VAL A 39 18.34 -5.55 13.15
N ASN A 40 18.22 -4.34 12.59
CA ASN A 40 17.41 -4.06 11.43
C ASN A 40 18.24 -4.17 10.15
N ASP A 41 18.37 -5.39 9.65
CA ASP A 41 19.09 -5.67 8.39
C ASP A 41 18.50 -4.91 7.19
N TRP A 42 17.20 -4.59 7.25
CA TRP A 42 16.50 -3.83 6.21
C TRP A 42 16.94 -2.37 6.16
N ASN A 43 17.37 -1.81 7.29
CA ASN A 43 17.93 -0.47 7.40
C ASN A 43 19.43 -0.51 7.71
N GLY A 44 20.19 -1.30 6.94
CA GLY A 44 21.65 -1.33 6.98
C GLY A 44 22.26 -1.86 8.27
N GLY A 45 21.52 -2.65 9.06
CA GLY A 45 22.01 -3.27 10.29
C GLY A 45 21.90 -2.37 11.53
N SER A 46 21.09 -1.31 11.48
CA SER A 46 20.85 -0.43 12.64
C SER A 46 20.14 -1.18 13.78
N ILE A 47 20.57 -0.96 15.02
CA ILE A 47 19.94 -1.57 16.19
C ILE A 47 18.70 -0.75 16.56
N ILE A 48 17.52 -1.39 16.56
CA ILE A 48 16.25 -0.73 16.84
C ILE A 48 15.60 -1.29 18.13
N PRO A 49 14.92 -0.45 18.93
CA PRO A 49 14.13 -0.89 20.06
C PRO A 49 12.99 -1.85 19.66
N SER A 50 12.75 -2.85 20.50
CA SER A 50 11.69 -3.84 20.34
C SER A 50 10.90 -4.08 21.62
N TYR A 51 9.58 -4.21 21.45
CA TYR A 51 8.63 -4.49 22.52
C TYR A 51 8.05 -5.87 22.30
N TYR A 52 8.52 -6.82 23.11
CA TYR A 52 8.18 -8.24 23.08
C TYR A 52 8.37 -8.92 21.71
N ASN A 53 9.23 -8.37 20.83
CA ASN A 53 9.36 -8.79 19.42
C ASN A 53 8.04 -8.68 18.61
N ILE A 54 7.09 -7.87 19.06
CA ILE A 54 5.80 -7.64 18.41
C ILE A 54 5.70 -6.23 17.83
N TYR A 55 6.39 -5.26 18.43
CA TYR A 55 6.43 -3.88 17.95
C TYR A 55 7.87 -3.35 17.91
N PHE A 56 8.17 -2.53 16.89
CA PHE A 56 9.53 -2.05 16.61
C PHE A 56 9.56 -0.53 16.41
N GLU A 57 10.66 0.11 16.81
CA GLU A 57 10.86 1.55 16.59
C GLU A 57 11.87 1.77 15.46
N SER A 58 11.39 1.65 14.23
CA SER A 58 12.28 1.60 13.05
C SER A 58 12.70 2.97 12.53
N GLN A 59 11.84 3.98 12.61
CA GLN A 59 12.01 5.28 11.94
C GLN A 59 11.32 6.39 12.74
N SER A 60 11.94 7.57 12.81
CA SER A 60 11.36 8.81 13.35
C SER A 60 11.23 9.88 12.26
N ILE A 61 10.45 10.91 12.54
CA ILE A 61 10.27 12.11 11.72
C ILE A 61 10.36 13.33 12.64
N SER A 62 11.15 14.32 12.25
CA SER A 62 11.21 15.62 12.93
C SER A 62 10.01 16.49 12.54
N ILE A 63 9.23 16.92 13.52
CA ILE A 63 8.08 17.84 13.37
C ILE A 63 8.29 19.00 14.35
N PHE A 64 8.48 20.22 13.84
CA PHE A 64 8.62 21.45 14.64
C PHE A 64 9.51 21.25 15.88
N ASP A 65 10.77 20.86 15.66
CA ASP A 65 11.82 20.59 16.66
C ASP A 65 11.61 19.38 17.58
N ASN A 66 10.48 18.67 17.49
CA ASN A 66 10.25 17.41 18.19
C ASN A 66 10.43 16.21 17.26
N GLU A 67 11.01 15.12 17.76
CA GLU A 67 11.05 13.85 17.04
C GLU A 67 9.81 13.02 17.36
N LEU A 68 9.03 12.71 16.34
CA LEU A 68 7.91 11.79 16.43
C LEU A 68 8.34 10.43 15.88
N VAL A 69 8.29 9.39 16.72
CA VAL A 69 8.52 8.00 16.26
C VAL A 69 7.37 7.59 15.36
N ARG A 70 7.67 7.02 14.20
CA ARG A 70 6.66 6.56 13.24
C ARG A 70 6.14 5.19 13.65
N ASN A 71 4.84 4.98 13.57
CA ASN A 71 4.28 3.67 13.88
C ASN A 71 4.64 2.65 12.80
N SER A 72 5.59 1.76 13.08
CA SER A 72 5.99 0.65 12.21
C SER A 72 5.17 -0.64 12.46
N GLY A 73 4.35 -0.64 13.52
CA GLY A 73 3.52 -1.79 13.89
C GLY A 73 4.33 -3.05 14.11
N VAL A 74 3.87 -4.16 13.52
CA VAL A 74 4.53 -5.47 13.61
C VAL A 74 5.67 -5.67 12.60
N TYR A 75 5.94 -4.68 11.75
CA TYR A 75 6.96 -4.77 10.73
C TYR A 75 8.18 -3.93 11.12
N PRO A 76 9.40 -4.33 10.73
CA PRO A 76 10.60 -3.52 10.92
C PRO A 76 10.65 -2.30 9.98
N GLU A 77 9.62 -2.11 9.15
CA GLU A 77 9.50 -1.04 8.17
C GLU A 77 8.09 -0.45 8.12
N VAL A 78 8.02 0.88 8.18
CA VAL A 78 6.76 1.62 8.12
C VAL A 78 5.97 1.41 6.82
N PRO A 79 6.58 1.37 5.62
CA PRO A 79 5.86 1.10 4.38
C PRO A 79 5.10 -0.24 4.38
N MET A 80 5.68 -1.30 4.95
CA MET A 80 5.06 -2.63 4.98
C MET A 80 3.84 -2.68 5.89
N TRP A 81 3.93 -2.05 7.07
CA TRP A 81 2.78 -1.93 7.95
C TRP A 81 1.66 -1.11 7.34
N ASN A 82 2.02 0.04 6.74
CA ASN A 82 1.05 0.88 6.05
C ASN A 82 0.38 0.17 4.86
N LEU A 83 1.10 -0.64 4.09
CA LEU A 83 0.53 -1.46 3.02
C LEU A 83 -0.59 -2.37 3.55
N LEU A 84 -0.35 -3.09 4.64
CA LEU A 84 -1.34 -3.99 5.24
C LEU A 84 -2.59 -3.24 5.69
N LEU A 85 -2.42 -2.07 6.33
CA LEU A 85 -3.51 -1.19 6.75
C LEU A 85 -4.30 -0.65 5.56
N CYS A 86 -3.62 -0.20 4.49
CA CYS A 86 -4.25 0.29 3.28
C CYS A 86 -5.09 -0.80 2.60
N VAL A 87 -4.59 -2.04 2.51
CA VAL A 87 -5.38 -3.17 1.98
C VAL A 87 -6.60 -3.45 2.87
N ALA A 88 -6.44 -3.43 4.19
CA ALA A 88 -7.55 -3.64 5.12
C ALA A 88 -8.64 -2.56 5.00
N VAL A 89 -8.26 -1.28 4.88
CA VAL A 89 -9.23 -0.19 4.72
C VAL A 89 -9.91 -0.26 3.35
N VAL A 90 -9.20 -0.63 2.29
CA VAL A 90 -9.80 -0.88 0.96
C VAL A 90 -10.84 -2.00 1.03
N PHE A 91 -10.53 -3.12 1.70
CA PHE A 91 -11.51 -4.20 1.88
C PHE A 91 -12.71 -3.77 2.72
N GLN A 92 -12.48 -3.07 3.83
CA GLN A 92 -13.54 -2.60 4.72
C GLN A 92 -14.51 -1.64 3.97
N GLU A 93 -13.97 -0.73 3.17
CA GLU A 93 -14.74 0.31 2.49
C GLU A 93 -15.44 -0.17 1.22
N TYR A 94 -14.76 -0.95 0.38
CA TYR A 94 -15.28 -1.27 -0.96
C TYR A 94 -15.84 -2.67 -1.11
N PHE A 95 -15.48 -3.61 -0.22
CA PHE A 95 -15.98 -4.99 -0.28
C PHE A 95 -16.97 -5.30 0.85
N ILE A 96 -16.65 -4.88 2.07
CA ILE A 96 -17.56 -5.02 3.22
C ILE A 96 -18.63 -3.92 3.21
N LYS A 97 -18.29 -2.73 2.68
CA LYS A 97 -19.19 -1.58 2.51
C LYS A 97 -19.87 -1.14 3.82
N LYS A 98 -19.14 -1.19 4.93
CA LYS A 98 -19.64 -0.79 6.25
C LYS A 98 -18.64 0.11 6.98
N THR A 99 -18.95 1.39 7.09
CA THR A 99 -18.19 2.30 7.97
C THR A 99 -18.60 2.04 9.42
N ASN A 100 -17.64 1.68 10.27
CA ASN A 100 -17.86 1.54 11.71
C ASN A 100 -16.55 1.79 12.48
N TRP A 101 -16.52 1.46 13.78
CA TRP A 101 -15.33 1.60 14.62
C TRP A 101 -14.07 0.96 14.03
N LYS A 102 -14.21 -0.10 13.21
CA LYS A 102 -13.09 -0.77 12.53
C LYS A 102 -12.44 0.15 11.50
N THR A 103 -13.24 0.84 10.69
CA THR A 103 -12.73 1.84 9.74
C THR A 103 -11.98 2.94 10.49
N ILE A 104 -12.56 3.47 11.57
CA ILE A 104 -11.95 4.56 12.34
C ILE A 104 -10.60 4.11 12.91
N LEU A 105 -10.53 2.93 13.51
CA LEU A 105 -9.29 2.37 14.05
C LEU A 105 -8.22 2.21 12.96
N LEU A 106 -8.58 1.68 11.79
CA LEU A 106 -7.65 1.57 10.66
C LEU A 106 -7.15 2.94 10.19
N VAL A 107 -8.03 3.93 10.07
CA VAL A 107 -7.67 5.31 9.68
C VAL A 107 -6.70 5.93 10.67
N VAL A 108 -7.00 5.86 11.97
CA VAL A 108 -6.11 6.37 13.02
C VAL A 108 -4.75 5.68 12.97
N THR A 109 -4.73 4.36 12.77
CA THR A 109 -3.48 3.61 12.67
C THR A 109 -2.69 4.02 11.43
N ILE A 110 -3.32 4.20 10.26
CA ILE A 110 -2.67 4.70 9.04
C ILE A 110 -2.02 6.07 9.30
N LEU A 111 -2.74 6.99 9.94
CA LEU A 111 -2.21 8.32 10.25
C LEU A 111 -1.01 8.26 11.21
N SER A 112 -1.03 7.34 12.19
CA SER A 112 0.12 7.14 13.11
C SER A 112 1.39 6.64 12.42
N THR A 113 1.27 6.01 11.24
CA THR A 113 2.45 5.59 10.45
C THR A 113 3.17 6.76 9.78
N THR A 114 2.51 7.93 9.68
CA THR A 114 2.98 9.11 8.93
C THR A 114 3.49 8.75 7.52
N SER A 115 2.91 7.72 6.90
CA SER A 115 3.26 7.26 5.56
C SER A 115 2.57 8.11 4.50
N THR A 116 3.36 8.66 3.56
CA THR A 116 2.82 9.43 2.43
C THR A 116 1.80 8.60 1.64
N THR A 117 2.13 7.35 1.30
CA THR A 117 1.22 6.44 0.60
C THR A 117 -0.10 6.25 1.36
N GLY A 118 -0.05 6.14 2.68
CA GLY A 118 -1.24 6.02 3.53
C GLY A 118 -2.14 7.24 3.44
N VAL A 119 -1.55 8.44 3.52
CA VAL A 119 -2.28 9.71 3.38
C VAL A 119 -2.91 9.85 2.00
N PHE A 120 -2.19 9.49 0.92
CA PHE A 120 -2.74 9.49 -0.44
C PHE A 120 -3.92 8.52 -0.58
N VAL A 121 -3.82 7.29 -0.05
CA VAL A 121 -4.92 6.32 -0.09
C VAL A 121 -6.15 6.86 0.65
N LEU A 122 -5.99 7.40 1.86
CA LEU A 122 -7.10 7.97 2.61
C LEU A 122 -7.72 9.18 1.91
N GLY A 123 -6.89 10.09 1.37
CA GLY A 123 -7.33 11.26 0.62
C GLY A 123 -8.18 10.87 -0.59
N LEU A 124 -7.73 9.88 -1.38
CA LEU A 124 -8.49 9.38 -2.53
C LEU A 124 -9.80 8.71 -2.13
N ILE A 125 -9.84 7.97 -1.02
CA ILE A 125 -11.08 7.39 -0.48
C ILE A 125 -12.08 8.51 -0.12
N ILE A 126 -11.61 9.55 0.57
CA ILE A 126 -12.43 10.69 0.98
C ILE A 126 -12.98 11.42 -0.24
N ILE A 127 -12.11 11.77 -1.21
CA ILE A 127 -12.51 12.44 -2.45
C ILE A 127 -13.56 11.61 -3.19
N TYR A 128 -13.33 10.30 -3.37
CA TYR A 128 -14.29 9.43 -4.05
C TYR A 128 -15.65 9.41 -3.33
N LYS A 129 -15.68 9.27 -2.01
CA LYS A 129 -16.93 9.26 -1.25
C LYS A 129 -17.69 10.57 -1.39
N LEU A 130 -17.00 11.71 -1.26
CA LEU A 130 -17.62 13.03 -1.37
C LEU A 130 -18.14 13.28 -2.79
N SER A 131 -17.39 12.91 -3.82
CA SER A 131 -17.78 13.17 -5.22
C SER A 131 -18.87 12.23 -5.73
N ILE A 132 -18.86 10.96 -5.31
CA ILE A 132 -19.67 9.89 -5.93
C ILE A 132 -20.72 9.29 -4.99
N LYS A 133 -20.44 9.16 -3.69
CA LYS A 133 -21.32 8.43 -2.75
C LYS A 133 -22.31 9.32 -2.03
N TYR A 134 -21.89 10.51 -1.64
CA TYR A 134 -22.78 11.46 -0.98
C TYR A 134 -23.57 12.26 -2.01
N ASN A 135 -24.83 12.56 -1.66
CA ASN A 135 -25.77 13.29 -2.48
C ASN A 135 -26.28 14.54 -1.72
N GLY A 136 -26.87 15.48 -2.45
CA GLY A 136 -27.47 16.68 -1.88
C GLY A 136 -26.45 17.61 -1.22
N LEU A 137 -26.87 18.28 -0.15
CA LEU A 137 -26.10 19.35 0.50
C LEU A 137 -24.76 18.86 1.08
N ILE A 138 -24.71 17.62 1.57
CA ILE A 138 -23.50 16.97 2.09
C ILE A 138 -22.43 16.82 1.00
N LYS A 139 -22.83 16.56 -0.25
CA LYS A 139 -21.89 16.49 -1.39
C LYS A 139 -21.21 17.83 -1.63
N TYR A 140 -21.98 18.92 -1.63
CA TYR A 140 -21.47 20.26 -1.91
C TYR A 140 -20.59 20.79 -0.78
N ILE A 141 -21.01 20.61 0.48
CA ILE A 141 -20.16 20.91 1.65
C ILE A 141 -18.89 20.07 1.62
N GLY A 142 -19.01 18.79 1.32
CA GLY A 142 -17.86 17.88 1.21
C GLY A 142 -16.90 18.29 0.09
N LEU A 143 -17.40 18.76 -1.05
CA LEU A 143 -16.58 19.25 -2.15
C LEU A 143 -15.74 20.47 -1.76
N CYS A 144 -16.19 21.31 -0.82
CA CYS A 144 -15.38 22.41 -0.27
C CYS A 144 -14.18 21.91 0.56
N ILE A 145 -14.23 20.67 1.08
CA ILE A 145 -13.12 20.03 1.80
C ILE A 145 -12.07 19.46 0.83
N VAL A 146 -12.45 19.15 -0.42
CA VAL A 146 -11.55 18.56 -1.42
C VAL A 146 -10.30 19.44 -1.69
N PRO A 147 -10.41 20.76 -1.92
CA PRO A 147 -9.23 21.63 -2.05
C PRO A 147 -8.30 21.58 -0.84
N MET A 148 -8.85 21.51 0.38
CA MET A 148 -8.05 21.40 1.61
C MET A 148 -7.30 20.07 1.65
N VAL A 149 -7.95 18.96 1.32
CA VAL A 149 -7.31 17.64 1.22
C VAL A 149 -6.24 17.64 0.14
N MET A 150 -6.50 18.25 -1.02
CA MET A 150 -5.52 18.37 -2.10
C MET A 150 -4.31 19.21 -1.68
N TYR A 151 -4.52 20.33 -0.99
CA TYR A 151 -3.45 21.16 -0.46
C TYR A 151 -2.58 20.40 0.55
N LEU A 152 -3.18 19.61 1.45
CA LEU A 152 -2.44 18.74 2.36
C LEU A 152 -1.62 17.69 1.60
N LEU A 153 -2.17 17.09 0.54
CA LEU A 153 -1.44 16.15 -0.30
C LEU A 153 -0.25 16.82 -1.03
N LEU A 154 -0.40 18.09 -1.44
CA LEU A 154 0.68 18.87 -2.03
C LEU A 154 1.80 19.15 -1.02
N ILE A 155 1.47 19.59 0.20
CA ILE A 155 2.47 19.77 1.26
C ILE A 155 3.24 18.46 1.53
N VAL A 156 2.51 17.35 1.64
CA VAL A 156 3.11 16.03 1.84
C VAL A 156 4.00 15.64 0.66
N TRP A 157 3.61 16.00 -0.57
CA TRP A 157 4.40 15.78 -1.76
C TRP A 157 5.67 16.63 -1.78
N ASP A 158 5.57 17.91 -1.47
CA ASP A 158 6.70 18.85 -1.48
C ASP A 158 7.74 18.47 -0.42
N ASN A 159 7.30 18.21 0.81
CA ASN A 159 8.19 17.71 1.86
C ASN A 159 8.87 16.37 1.48
N LYS A 160 8.21 15.56 0.64
CA LYS A 160 8.79 14.30 0.15
C LYS A 160 9.74 14.54 -1.02
N SER A 161 9.44 15.48 -1.92
CA SER A 161 10.21 15.79 -3.12
C SER A 161 11.55 16.45 -2.81
N GLU A 162 11.63 17.23 -1.74
CA GLU A 162 12.87 17.81 -1.24
C GLU A 162 13.81 16.77 -0.59
N SER A 163 13.30 15.58 -0.26
CA SER A 163 14.12 14.50 0.29
C SER A 163 14.82 13.69 -0.81
N GLY A 164 16.06 13.25 -0.57
CA GLY A 164 16.79 12.35 -1.48
C GLY A 164 16.05 11.05 -1.86
N SER A 165 15.00 10.70 -1.12
CA SER A 165 14.17 9.51 -1.40
C SER A 165 13.38 9.58 -2.72
N VAL A 166 13.09 10.78 -3.25
CA VAL A 166 12.40 10.90 -4.54
C VAL A 166 13.33 10.62 -5.72
N ASN A 167 14.60 11.05 -5.63
CA ASN A 167 15.61 10.74 -6.65
C ASN A 167 15.86 9.22 -6.73
N ILE A 168 15.96 8.55 -5.58
CA ILE A 168 16.08 7.08 -5.52
C ILE A 168 14.87 6.41 -6.18
N ARG A 169 13.65 6.91 -5.97
CA ARG A 169 12.45 6.36 -6.63
C ARG A 169 12.45 6.57 -8.14
N PHE A 170 12.86 7.74 -8.62
CA PHE A 170 12.98 7.97 -10.07
C PHE A 170 14.03 7.07 -10.71
N ASP A 171 15.15 6.85 -10.04
CA ASP A 171 16.13 5.87 -10.48
C ASP A 171 15.57 4.45 -10.42
N ASP A 172 14.77 4.09 -9.39
CA ASP A 172 14.10 2.78 -9.34
C ASP A 172 13.20 2.55 -10.57
N TYR A 173 12.45 3.56 -11.01
CA TYR A 173 11.66 3.50 -12.24
C TYR A 173 12.54 3.31 -13.48
N ARG A 174 13.63 4.07 -13.57
CA ARG A 174 14.58 4.01 -14.69
C ARG A 174 15.25 2.64 -14.78
N ALA A 175 15.85 2.18 -13.67
CA ALA A 175 16.52 0.89 -13.58
C ALA A 175 15.56 -0.26 -13.87
N GLY A 176 14.35 -0.23 -13.31
CA GLY A 176 13.31 -1.22 -13.58
C GLY A 176 12.90 -1.28 -15.05
N PHE A 177 12.77 -0.13 -15.71
CA PHE A 177 12.46 -0.06 -17.13
C PHE A 177 13.59 -0.60 -18.00
N LEU A 178 14.84 -0.25 -17.70
CA LEU A 178 16.02 -0.77 -18.42
C LEU A 178 16.13 -2.29 -18.27
N ALA A 179 15.95 -2.80 -17.05
CA ALA A 179 15.94 -4.23 -16.78
C ALA A 179 14.85 -5.00 -17.56
N TRP A 180 13.65 -4.43 -17.65
CA TRP A 180 12.58 -5.03 -18.44
C TRP A 180 12.89 -5.06 -19.94
N LYS A 181 13.58 -4.02 -20.46
CA LYS A 181 13.95 -3.96 -21.88
C LYS A 181 14.89 -5.08 -22.32
N ASP A 182 15.66 -5.65 -21.40
CA ASP A 182 16.54 -6.79 -21.71
C ASP A 182 15.74 -8.01 -22.16
N ASN A 183 14.57 -8.25 -21.57
CA ASN A 183 13.70 -9.39 -21.87
C ASN A 183 12.22 -9.01 -21.77
N ILE A 184 11.69 -8.36 -22.80
CA ILE A 184 10.36 -7.74 -22.78
C ILE A 184 9.22 -8.75 -22.51
N PHE A 185 9.25 -9.92 -23.14
CA PHE A 185 8.14 -10.87 -23.11
C PHE A 185 8.17 -11.81 -21.90
N PHE A 186 9.34 -12.34 -21.57
CA PHE A 186 9.52 -13.38 -20.56
C PHE A 186 10.22 -12.90 -19.29
N GLY A 187 10.78 -11.70 -19.28
CA GLY A 187 11.62 -11.23 -18.19
C GLY A 187 12.90 -12.06 -18.04
N SER A 188 13.62 -11.78 -16.96
CA SER A 188 14.89 -12.42 -16.61
C SER A 188 14.73 -13.57 -15.60
N GLY A 189 13.49 -13.95 -15.25
CA GLY A 189 13.16 -15.02 -14.30
C GLY A 189 12.98 -14.54 -12.86
N PHE A 190 12.25 -15.32 -12.03
CA PHE A 190 11.88 -14.92 -10.66
C PHE A 190 13.07 -14.63 -9.74
N MET A 191 14.13 -15.45 -9.82
CA MET A 191 15.32 -15.32 -8.97
C MET A 191 16.30 -14.24 -9.45
N SER A 192 16.31 -13.95 -10.75
CA SER A 192 17.29 -13.05 -11.36
C SER A 192 16.70 -11.68 -11.71
N GLY A 193 15.37 -11.51 -11.70
CA GLY A 193 14.71 -10.27 -12.06
C GLY A 193 15.13 -9.09 -11.18
N LEU A 194 15.20 -9.27 -9.86
CA LEU A 194 15.65 -8.19 -8.96
C LEU A 194 17.14 -7.86 -9.18
N LYS A 195 17.98 -8.89 -9.32
CA LYS A 195 19.41 -8.71 -9.63
C LYS A 195 19.64 -7.99 -10.96
N ASN A 196 18.80 -8.23 -11.95
CA ASN A 196 18.87 -7.51 -13.23
C ASN A 196 18.53 -6.03 -13.04
N ILE A 197 17.53 -5.69 -12.23
CA ILE A 197 17.25 -4.28 -11.86
C ILE A 197 18.45 -3.63 -11.16
N GLU A 198 19.07 -4.33 -10.20
CA GLU A 198 20.22 -3.83 -9.43
C GLU A 198 21.40 -3.42 -10.33
N GLN A 199 21.59 -4.06 -11.49
CA GLN A 199 22.65 -3.71 -12.45
C GLN A 199 22.48 -2.32 -13.07
N TYR A 200 21.26 -1.80 -13.11
CA TYR A 200 20.93 -0.50 -13.70
C TYR A 200 20.74 0.61 -12.67
N MET A 201 20.82 0.30 -11.37
CA MET A 201 20.67 1.28 -10.30
C MET A 201 21.89 2.19 -10.18
N ASP A 202 21.64 3.48 -9.97
CA ASP A 202 22.68 4.44 -9.65
C ASP A 202 23.11 4.26 -8.18
N THR A 203 24.36 3.80 -7.99
CA THR A 203 24.97 3.56 -6.66
C THR A 203 25.50 4.84 -6.02
N THR A 204 25.57 5.96 -6.75
CA THR A 204 26.07 7.24 -6.20
C THR A 204 25.03 7.94 -5.32
N ILE A 205 23.74 7.63 -5.51
CA ILE A 205 22.62 8.26 -4.82
C ILE A 205 22.00 7.37 -3.72
N ARG A 206 22.50 6.15 -3.52
CA ARG A 206 21.96 5.18 -2.56
C ARG A 206 23.07 4.41 -1.83
N ILE A 207 22.84 4.15 -0.54
CA ILE A 207 23.76 3.37 0.31
C ILE A 207 23.47 1.86 0.19
N ASN A 208 22.25 1.49 -0.18
CA ASN A 208 21.79 0.11 -0.31
C ASN A 208 20.95 -0.11 -1.58
N TYR A 209 20.74 -1.37 -1.95
CA TYR A 209 19.92 -1.79 -3.09
C TYR A 209 18.42 -1.90 -2.75
N GLY A 210 17.93 -1.07 -1.81
CA GLY A 210 16.51 -1.01 -1.51
C GLY A 210 15.73 -0.60 -2.77
N TYR A 211 14.67 -1.36 -3.08
CA TYR A 211 13.81 -1.10 -4.23
C TYR A 211 12.37 -0.86 -3.75
N SER A 212 11.59 -0.07 -4.48
CA SER A 212 10.26 0.37 -4.02
C SER A 212 9.08 0.08 -4.96
N ASN A 213 9.31 -0.57 -6.11
CA ASN A 213 8.28 -0.69 -7.16
C ASN A 213 7.94 -2.13 -7.56
N ALA A 214 6.79 -2.66 -7.11
CA ALA A 214 6.39 -4.04 -7.46
C ALA A 214 6.09 -4.23 -8.95
N LEU A 215 5.61 -3.20 -9.66
CA LEU A 215 5.27 -3.31 -11.09
C LEU A 215 6.50 -3.67 -11.93
N PHE A 216 7.62 -2.97 -11.72
CA PHE A 216 8.85 -3.24 -12.46
C PHE A 216 9.55 -4.50 -11.99
N VAL A 217 9.38 -4.93 -10.72
CA VAL A 217 9.79 -6.28 -10.31
C VAL A 217 9.03 -7.34 -11.13
N ILE A 218 7.71 -7.21 -11.28
CA ILE A 218 6.90 -8.16 -12.06
C ILE A 218 7.37 -8.20 -13.53
N LEU A 219 7.61 -7.05 -14.13
CA LEU A 219 8.10 -6.93 -15.51
C LEU A 219 9.51 -7.52 -15.67
N ALA A 220 10.43 -7.23 -14.75
CA ALA A 220 11.79 -7.77 -14.80
C ALA A 220 11.81 -9.29 -14.54
N GLN A 221 10.88 -9.82 -13.75
CA GLN A 221 10.83 -11.26 -13.45
C GLN A 221 10.19 -12.09 -14.56
N GLY A 222 9.07 -11.62 -15.13
CA GLY A 222 8.24 -12.43 -16.03
C GLY A 222 7.72 -11.70 -17.26
N GLY A 223 8.19 -10.49 -17.52
CA GLY A 223 7.86 -9.69 -18.69
C GLY A 223 6.37 -9.40 -18.84
N LEU A 224 5.96 -9.20 -20.10
CA LEU A 224 4.56 -9.00 -20.45
C LEU A 224 3.68 -10.21 -20.11
N LEU A 225 4.22 -11.43 -20.14
CA LEU A 225 3.44 -12.63 -19.80
C LEU A 225 2.94 -12.56 -18.35
N LEU A 226 3.84 -12.29 -17.41
CA LEU A 226 3.49 -12.21 -16.00
C LEU A 226 2.68 -10.94 -15.67
N LEU A 227 2.96 -9.83 -16.35
CA LEU A 227 2.15 -8.62 -16.26
C LEU A 227 0.69 -8.92 -16.65
N VAL A 228 0.46 -9.54 -17.80
CA VAL A 228 -0.89 -9.89 -18.25
C VAL A 228 -1.53 -10.84 -17.24
N LEU A 229 -0.81 -11.87 -16.78
CA LEU A 229 -1.37 -12.82 -15.81
C LEU A 229 -1.86 -12.12 -14.52
N TYR A 230 -1.11 -11.16 -13.97
CA TYR A 230 -1.49 -10.50 -12.71
C TYR A 230 -2.49 -9.35 -12.90
N PHE A 231 -2.38 -8.58 -13.99
CA PHE A 231 -3.18 -7.37 -14.19
C PHE A 231 -4.36 -7.54 -15.13
N TYR A 232 -4.45 -8.64 -15.89
CA TYR A 232 -5.62 -8.94 -16.73
C TYR A 232 -6.95 -8.76 -16.01
N PRO A 233 -7.16 -9.31 -14.79
CA PRO A 233 -8.46 -9.15 -14.15
C PRO A 233 -8.76 -7.70 -13.75
N MET A 234 -7.74 -6.97 -13.29
CA MET A 234 -7.86 -5.57 -12.90
C MET A 234 -8.20 -4.68 -14.10
N ILE A 235 -7.47 -4.84 -15.21
CA ILE A 235 -7.69 -4.10 -16.46
C ILE A 235 -9.08 -4.38 -17.02
N ARG A 236 -9.46 -5.66 -17.09
CA ARG A 236 -10.78 -6.07 -17.61
C ARG A 236 -11.91 -5.48 -16.76
N ILE A 237 -11.78 -5.41 -15.44
CA ILE A 237 -12.79 -4.78 -14.57
C ILE A 237 -12.84 -3.26 -14.77
N LEU A 238 -11.69 -2.58 -14.87
CA LEU A 238 -11.62 -1.13 -15.05
C LEU A 238 -12.29 -0.65 -16.35
N LEU A 239 -12.04 -1.36 -17.46
CA LEU A 239 -12.57 -1.01 -18.78
C LEU A 239 -14.05 -1.36 -18.95
N SER A 240 -14.60 -2.17 -18.05
CA SER A 240 -15.88 -2.81 -18.22
C SER A 240 -16.98 -2.11 -17.41
N ARG A 241 -18.04 -1.65 -18.09
CA ARG A 241 -19.15 -0.92 -17.46
C ARG A 241 -20.06 -1.78 -16.56
N ARG A 242 -20.04 -3.10 -16.71
CA ARG A 242 -20.81 -4.06 -15.89
C ARG A 242 -20.39 -4.11 -14.42
N TYR A 243 -19.20 -3.62 -14.08
CA TYR A 243 -18.72 -3.61 -12.68
C TYR A 243 -19.01 -2.28 -11.98
N ASP A 244 -19.36 -2.38 -10.70
CA ASP A 244 -19.71 -1.22 -9.90
C ASP A 244 -18.49 -0.30 -9.65
N ARG A 245 -18.78 0.97 -9.34
CA ARG A 245 -17.72 1.98 -9.17
C ARG A 245 -16.82 1.69 -7.97
N ASP A 246 -17.32 1.01 -6.94
CA ASP A 246 -16.52 0.68 -5.74
C ASP A 246 -15.44 -0.33 -6.06
N LEU A 247 -15.78 -1.37 -6.82
CA LEU A 247 -14.81 -2.36 -7.26
C LEU A 247 -13.72 -1.71 -8.12
N ARG A 248 -14.09 -0.81 -9.05
CA ARG A 248 -13.13 -0.07 -9.87
C ARG A 248 -12.22 0.84 -9.04
N MET A 249 -12.76 1.56 -8.06
CA MET A 249 -11.92 2.37 -7.15
C MET A 249 -11.00 1.51 -6.30
N SER A 250 -11.44 0.34 -5.84
CA SER A 250 -10.56 -0.58 -5.12
C SER A 250 -9.33 -0.94 -5.97
N ILE A 251 -9.52 -1.18 -7.27
CA ILE A 251 -8.42 -1.51 -8.20
C ILE A 251 -7.47 -0.31 -8.33
N VAL A 252 -7.99 0.90 -8.50
CA VAL A 252 -7.15 2.11 -8.59
C VAL A 252 -6.25 2.24 -7.35
N LEU A 253 -6.81 2.01 -6.16
CA LEU A 253 -6.04 2.08 -4.92
C LEU A 253 -5.02 0.94 -4.80
N ILE A 254 -5.37 -0.29 -5.20
CA ILE A 254 -4.41 -1.40 -5.22
C ILE A 254 -3.28 -1.15 -6.25
N MET A 255 -3.59 -0.59 -7.42
CA MET A 255 -2.58 -0.21 -8.42
C MET A 255 -1.61 0.84 -7.87
N LEU A 256 -2.11 1.81 -7.10
CA LEU A 256 -1.26 2.78 -6.39
C LEU A 256 -0.34 2.12 -5.36
N LEU A 257 -0.82 1.11 -4.62
CA LEU A 257 0.02 0.37 -3.67
C LEU A 257 1.10 -0.43 -4.38
N ILE A 258 0.77 -1.07 -5.51
CA ILE A 258 1.71 -1.83 -6.34
C ILE A 258 2.81 -0.93 -6.92
N SER A 259 2.48 0.30 -7.32
CA SER A 259 3.49 1.21 -7.90
C SER A 259 4.44 1.83 -6.85
N THR A 260 4.06 1.81 -5.57
CA THR A 260 4.78 2.53 -4.51
C THR A 260 5.45 1.63 -3.46
N THR A 261 5.14 0.33 -3.45
CA THR A 261 5.65 -0.62 -2.46
C THR A 261 5.96 -1.97 -3.12
N ILE A 262 7.07 -2.61 -2.75
CA ILE A 262 7.38 -3.98 -3.17
C ILE A 262 6.71 -4.97 -2.25
N PHE A 263 5.82 -5.76 -2.82
CA PHE A 263 5.26 -6.95 -2.17
C PHE A 263 4.87 -8.02 -3.19
N SER A 264 5.36 -7.92 -4.43
CA SER A 264 5.24 -8.96 -5.44
C SER A 264 5.91 -10.25 -4.92
N GLY A 265 5.24 -11.38 -5.08
CA GLY A 265 5.70 -12.67 -4.53
C GLY A 265 5.26 -12.98 -3.10
N THR A 266 4.56 -12.06 -2.42
CA THR A 266 3.95 -12.33 -1.11
C THR A 266 2.59 -13.02 -1.24
N TYR A 267 2.19 -13.76 -0.19
CA TYR A 267 0.84 -14.33 -0.12
C TYR A 267 -0.28 -13.28 -0.20
N LEU A 268 -0.02 -12.06 0.31
CA LEU A 268 -0.95 -10.94 0.21
C LEU A 268 -1.18 -10.51 -1.24
N PHE A 269 -0.11 -10.43 -2.03
CA PHE A 269 -0.20 -10.12 -3.46
C PHE A 269 -0.99 -11.20 -4.20
N SER A 270 -0.65 -12.47 -4.01
CA SER A 270 -1.38 -13.59 -4.63
C SER A 270 -2.86 -13.58 -4.24
N PHE A 271 -3.17 -13.28 -2.97
CA PHE A 271 -4.55 -13.13 -2.51
C PHE A 271 -5.30 -12.00 -3.23
N LEU A 272 -4.68 -10.82 -3.39
CA LEU A 272 -5.27 -9.69 -4.11
C LEU A 272 -5.57 -10.03 -5.58
N VAL A 273 -4.62 -10.66 -6.28
CA VAL A 273 -4.82 -11.12 -7.66
C VAL A 273 -5.99 -12.11 -7.73
N ALA A 274 -6.01 -13.10 -6.83
CA ALA A 274 -7.08 -14.10 -6.77
C ALA A 274 -8.47 -13.49 -6.50
N VAL A 275 -8.55 -12.45 -5.67
CA VAL A 275 -9.79 -11.71 -5.42
C VAL A 275 -10.37 -11.18 -6.73
N TYR A 276 -9.56 -10.48 -7.55
CA TYR A 276 -10.04 -9.88 -8.79
C TYR A 276 -10.36 -10.93 -9.87
N TYR A 277 -9.58 -12.01 -9.97
CA TYR A 277 -9.94 -13.14 -10.82
C TYR A 277 -11.31 -13.72 -10.47
N SER A 278 -11.61 -13.88 -9.18
CA SER A 278 -12.88 -14.45 -8.75
C SER A 278 -14.09 -13.59 -9.16
N TYR A 279 -13.94 -12.27 -9.25
CA TYR A 279 -15.01 -11.37 -9.70
C TYR A 279 -15.32 -11.57 -11.18
N ILE A 280 -14.29 -11.76 -12.00
CA ILE A 280 -14.47 -12.04 -13.42
C ILE A 280 -15.09 -13.40 -13.66
N LEU A 281 -14.57 -14.43 -13.00
CA LEU A 281 -15.06 -15.80 -13.18
C LEU A 281 -16.53 -15.93 -12.74
N LYS A 282 -16.93 -15.23 -11.68
CA LYS A 282 -18.35 -15.18 -11.26
C LYS A 282 -19.23 -14.32 -12.16
N GLY A 283 -18.71 -13.19 -12.65
CA GLY A 283 -19.44 -12.30 -13.55
C GLY A 283 -19.75 -12.98 -14.89
N ASP A 284 -18.81 -13.73 -15.43
CA ASP A 284 -18.97 -14.42 -16.71
C ASP A 284 -19.96 -15.60 -16.66
N SER A 285 -20.17 -16.21 -15.48
CA SER A 285 -21.17 -17.27 -15.28
C SER A 285 -22.64 -16.78 -15.22
N GLY A 286 -22.89 -15.48 -15.07
CA GLY A 286 -24.23 -14.90 -15.12
C GLY A 286 -24.70 -14.58 -16.54
N ASP A 287 -23.79 -14.09 -17.40
CA ASP A 287 -24.09 -13.67 -18.77
C ASP A 287 -24.42 -14.86 -19.72
N SER A 288 -23.98 -16.08 -19.39
CA SER A 288 -24.28 -17.29 -20.18
C SER A 288 -25.71 -17.83 -19.97
N TYR A 289 -26.38 -17.44 -18.89
CA TYR A 289 -27.77 -17.83 -18.62
C TYR A 289 -28.80 -16.86 -19.22
N GLU A 290 -28.48 -15.56 -19.31
CA GLU A 290 -29.38 -14.56 -19.91
C GLU A 290 -29.34 -14.54 -21.45
N LYS A 291 -28.27 -15.05 -22.07
CA LYS A 291 -28.22 -15.18 -23.55
C LYS A 291 -28.91 -16.41 -24.12
N ASN A 292 -29.43 -17.31 -23.27
CA ASN A 292 -30.12 -18.55 -23.66
C ASN A 292 -31.61 -18.55 -23.26
N LYS A 293 -32.19 -17.36 -23.03
CA LYS A 293 -33.64 -17.14 -22.91
C LYS A 293 -34.05 -16.04 -23.87
#